data_AF-D7TSW6-F1
#
_entry.id   AF-D7TSW6-F1
#
_cell.length_a   1.000
_cell.length_b   1.000
_cell.length_c   1.000
_cell.angle_alpha   90.00
_cell.angle_beta   90.00
_cell.angle_gamma   90.00
#
_symmetry.space_group_name_H-M   'P 1'
#
loop_
_entity.id
_entity.type
_entity.pdbx_description
1 polymer ?
#
loop_
_entity_poly.entity_id
_entity_poly.type
_entity_poly.pdbx_seq_one_letter_code
_entity_poly.pdbx_strand_id
1 'polypeptide(L)'
;MVEECYKDVKCMVGRERLSAFCLMNKYVDLQSLGTKLQIIYAFSVDHVKGFIYIEADKQCDINEACKGLCIIYTSRVAPVLKNEVTHLLSVRSKCIESSEGTWARMKNGKYKGDLAQELFSQIV
;
A
#
# COMPACT_ATOMS: atom_id res chain seq x y z
N MET A 1 5.98 24.26 11.95
CA MET A 1 6.33 23.58 10.68
C MET A 1 6.26 22.10 10.98
N VAL A 2 5.18 21.43 10.60
CA VAL A 2 5.09 19.98 10.74
C VAL A 2 5.98 19.42 9.63
N GLU A 3 7.13 18.86 9.98
CA GLU A 3 7.85 18.02 9.04
C GLU A 3 6.97 16.79 8.83
N GLU A 4 6.40 16.64 7.63
CA GLU A 4 5.71 15.41 7.25
C GLU A 4 6.76 14.29 7.20
N CYS A 5 6.85 13.51 8.27
CA CYS A 5 7.86 12.48 8.48
C CYS A 5 7.44 11.15 7.85
N TYR A 6 7.16 11.14 6.55
CA TYR A 6 6.99 9.89 5.82
C TYR A 6 8.32 9.17 5.67
N LYS A 7 8.27 7.85 5.89
CA LYS A 7 9.44 6.98 5.79
C LYS A 7 9.15 5.79 4.90
N ASP A 8 10.08 5.48 4.00
CA ASP A 8 10.03 4.27 3.20
C ASP A 8 10.62 3.11 4.01
N VAL A 9 9.82 2.06 4.17
CA VAL A 9 10.20 0.87 4.91
C VAL A 9 10.17 -0.31 3.97
N LYS A 10 11.29 -1.04 3.89
CA LYS A 10 11.36 -2.23 3.03
C LYS A 10 10.47 -3.34 3.60
N CYS A 11 9.71 -3.98 2.72
CA CYS A 11 8.87 -5.13 3.04
C CYS A 11 9.06 -6.26 2.03
N MET A 12 8.43 -7.40 2.29
CA MET A 12 8.41 -8.54 1.37
C MET A 12 7.69 -8.16 0.07
N VAL A 13 8.38 -8.34 -1.06
CA VAL A 13 7.86 -8.03 -2.39
C VAL A 13 6.60 -8.84 -2.69
N GLY A 14 5.56 -8.18 -3.20
CA GLY A 14 4.25 -8.76 -3.48
C GLY A 14 3.33 -8.90 -2.26
N ARG A 15 3.78 -8.44 -1.08
CA ARG A 15 3.00 -8.41 0.16
C ARG A 15 2.92 -7.00 0.77
N GLU A 16 3.06 -5.97 -0.04
CA GLU A 16 3.06 -4.56 0.38
C GLU A 16 1.71 -4.20 1.04
N ARG A 17 0.60 -4.48 0.36
CA ARG A 17 -0.75 -4.24 0.87
C ARG A 17 -1.05 -5.06 2.13
N LEU A 18 -0.58 -6.30 2.18
CA LEU A 18 -0.69 -7.15 3.37
C LEU A 18 0.11 -6.55 4.54
N SER A 19 1.30 -6.02 4.27
CA SER A 19 2.16 -5.42 5.29
C SER A 19 1.53 -4.18 5.91
N ALA A 20 0.95 -3.30 5.09
CA ALA A 20 0.18 -2.15 5.57
C ALA A 20 -1.04 -2.61 6.40
N PHE A 21 -1.77 -3.63 5.94
CA PHE A 21 -2.92 -4.18 6.66
C PHE A 21 -2.54 -4.81 8.01
N CYS A 22 -1.43 -5.56 8.07
CA CYS A 22 -0.90 -6.12 9.31
C CYS A 22 -0.53 -5.03 10.33
N LEU A 23 0.03 -3.90 9.88
CA LEU A 23 0.31 -2.76 10.75
C LEU A 23 -0.98 -2.12 11.30
N MET A 24 -1.99 -1.94 10.44
CA MET A 24 -3.30 -1.41 10.86
C MET A 24 -3.97 -2.33 11.89
N ASN A 25 -3.97 -3.63 11.67
CA ASN A 25 -4.53 -4.58 12.64
C ASN A 25 -3.77 -4.55 13.96
N LYS A 26 -2.42 -4.57 13.91
CA LYS A 26 -1.60 -4.45 15.12
C LYS A 26 -1.89 -3.16 15.90
N TYR A 27 -2.14 -2.05 15.22
CA TYR A 27 -2.54 -0.79 15.85
C TYR A 27 -3.84 -0.95 16.66
N VAL A 28 -4.87 -1.54 16.04
CA VAL A 28 -6.17 -1.78 16.69
C VAL A 28 -6.02 -2.77 17.85
N ASP A 29 -5.28 -3.86 17.64
CA ASP A 29 -5.06 -4.88 18.67
C ASP A 29 -4.35 -4.30 19.90
N LEU A 30 -3.26 -3.54 19.70
CA LEU A 30 -2.54 -2.92 20.82
C LEU A 30 -3.35 -1.82 21.50
N GLN A 31 -4.13 -1.04 20.74
CA GLN A 31 -5.06 -0.07 21.31
C GLN A 31 -6.08 -0.75 22.23
N SER A 32 -6.59 -1.93 21.85
CA SER A 32 -7.52 -2.70 22.69
C SER A 32 -6.89 -3.22 23.98
N LEU A 33 -5.57 -3.48 23.97
CA LEU A 33 -4.77 -3.89 25.12
C LEU A 33 -4.28 -2.71 25.98
N GLY A 34 -4.63 -1.46 25.63
CA GLY A 34 -4.20 -0.25 26.33
C GLY A 34 -2.77 0.21 25.99
N THR A 35 -2.11 -0.43 25.03
CA THR A 35 -0.78 -0.01 24.54
C THR A 35 -0.94 0.86 23.30
N LYS A 36 -0.56 2.14 23.38
CA LYS A 36 -0.69 3.06 22.24
C LYS A 36 0.56 3.01 21.34
N LEU A 37 0.36 2.61 20.08
CA LEU A 37 1.33 2.81 19.00
C LEU A 37 1.35 4.27 18.55
N GLN A 38 2.54 4.84 18.33
CA GLN A 38 2.75 6.24 17.95
C GLN A 38 2.89 6.44 16.42
N ILE A 39 2.39 5.50 15.62
CA ILE A 39 2.27 5.67 14.17
C ILE A 39 0.96 6.41 13.84
N ILE A 40 0.98 7.23 12.80
CA ILE A 40 -0.17 8.06 12.40
C ILE A 40 -0.86 7.40 11.20
N TYR A 41 -0.11 7.12 10.13
CA TYR A 41 -0.62 6.48 8.92
C TYR A 41 0.35 5.42 8.40
N ALA A 42 -0.18 4.42 7.70
CA ALA A 42 0.61 3.43 6.97
C ALA A 42 -0.11 3.05 5.68
N PHE A 43 0.60 3.04 4.55
CA PHE A 43 0.00 2.67 3.26
C PHE A 43 1.02 2.03 2.31
N SER A 44 0.50 1.36 1.29
CA SER A 44 1.27 0.81 0.18
C SER A 44 0.84 1.46 -1.13
N VAL A 45 1.77 1.63 -2.05
CA VAL A 45 1.51 2.20 -3.38
C VAL A 45 1.60 1.09 -4.43
N ASP A 46 0.53 0.85 -5.19
CA ASP A 46 0.41 -0.34 -6.06
C ASP A 46 1.51 -0.49 -7.12
N HIS A 47 2.06 0.62 -7.61
CA HIS A 47 3.11 0.62 -8.64
C HIS A 47 4.52 0.49 -8.04
N VAL A 48 4.68 0.63 -6.72
CA VAL A 48 5.94 0.50 -6.02
C VAL A 48 6.01 -0.88 -5.37
N LYS A 49 7.08 -1.62 -5.65
CA LYS A 49 7.27 -2.99 -5.13
C LYS A 49 8.29 -3.02 -4.00
N GLY A 50 7.98 -3.79 -2.96
CA GLY A 50 8.86 -4.05 -1.83
C GLY A 50 8.97 -2.91 -0.82
N PHE A 51 8.10 -1.91 -0.89
CA PHE A 51 8.09 -0.79 0.05
C PHE A 51 6.68 -0.50 0.56
N ILE A 52 6.63 -0.07 1.81
CA ILE A 52 5.46 0.57 2.43
C ILE A 52 5.91 1.92 2.98
N TYR A 53 4.95 2.82 3.12
CA TYR A 53 5.17 4.16 3.65
C TYR A 53 4.47 4.28 4.99
N ILE A 54 5.20 4.76 6.00
CA ILE A 54 4.70 4.95 7.36
C ILE A 54 4.94 6.39 7.77
N GLU A 55 3.92 7.03 8.30
CA GLU A 55 3.99 8.35 8.91
C GLU A 55 4.10 8.21 10.43
N ALA A 56 5.15 8.76 11.00
CA ALA A 56 5.38 8.81 12.44
C ALA A 56 6.32 9.97 12.79
N ASP A 57 6.19 10.51 14.00
CA ASP A 57 7.06 11.60 14.46
C ASP A 57 8.52 11.17 14.59
N LYS A 58 8.77 9.92 15.04
CA LYS A 58 10.11 9.41 15.29
C LYS A 58 10.36 8.09 14.59
N GLN A 59 11.61 7.88 14.20
CA GLN A 59 12.08 6.58 13.68
C GLN A 59 11.87 5.44 14.68
N CYS A 60 12.01 5.72 15.97
CA CYS A 60 11.84 4.71 17.02
C CYS A 60 10.42 4.13 17.02
N ASP A 61 9.41 4.97 16.75
CA ASP A 61 8.00 4.58 16.73
C ASP A 61 7.73 3.60 15.58
N ILE A 62 8.37 3.83 14.41
CA ILE A 62 8.33 2.91 13.27
C ILE A 62 8.95 1.57 13.64
N ASN A 63 10.11 1.58 14.31
CA ASN A 63 10.80 0.36 14.70
C ASN A 63 9.97 -0.47 15.69
N GLU A 64 9.31 0.19 16.64
CA GLU A 64 8.39 -0.46 17.58
C GLU A 64 7.14 -1.02 16.89
N ALA A 65 6.56 -0.25 15.97
CA ALA A 65 5.42 -0.67 15.15
C ALA A 65 5.73 -1.91 14.30
N CYS A 66 6.92 -1.96 13.72
CA CYS A 66 7.34 -3.07 12.86
C CYS A 66 7.86 -4.29 13.66
N LYS A 67 8.10 -4.16 14.97
CA LYS A 67 8.59 -5.25 15.82
C LYS A 67 7.62 -6.45 15.80
N GLY A 68 8.15 -7.64 15.56
CA GLY A 68 7.37 -8.88 15.52
C GLY A 68 6.69 -9.19 14.17
N LEU A 69 6.80 -8.29 13.18
CA LEU A 69 6.27 -8.53 11.83
C LEU A 69 7.38 -9.03 10.91
N CYS A 70 7.36 -10.33 10.57
CA CYS A 70 8.39 -10.94 9.72
C CYS A 70 8.41 -10.44 8.27
N ILE A 71 7.31 -9.85 7.80
CA ILE A 71 7.15 -9.35 6.42
C ILE A 71 7.74 -7.94 6.23
N ILE A 72 8.15 -7.26 7.30
CA ILE A 72 8.71 -5.90 7.27
C ILE A 72 10.17 -5.94 7.76
N TYR A 73 11.06 -5.25 7.05
CA TYR A 73 12.49 -5.22 7.34
C TYR A 73 12.88 -3.86 7.95
N THR A 74 12.93 -3.78 9.27
CA THR A 74 13.23 -2.56 10.03
C THR A 74 14.66 -2.05 9.89
N SER A 75 15.59 -2.87 9.36
CA SER A 75 16.97 -2.45 9.13
C SER A 75 17.13 -1.45 7.97
N ARG A 76 16.09 -1.24 7.17
CA ARG A 76 16.12 -0.39 5.98
C ARG A 76 14.93 0.56 5.98
N VAL A 77 15.08 1.62 6.77
CA VAL A 77 14.14 2.75 6.79
C VAL A 77 14.86 4.00 6.33
N ALA A 78 14.32 4.68 5.33
CA ALA A 78 14.82 5.97 4.86
C ALA A 78 13.71 7.04 4.96
N PRO A 79 14.09 8.33 4.98
CA PRO A 79 13.13 9.43 4.91
C PRO A 79 12.67 9.65 3.46
N VAL A 80 11.39 9.94 3.29
CA VAL A 80 10.83 10.36 2.00
C VAL A 80 11.04 11.86 1.81
N LEU A 81 11.46 12.28 0.61
CA LEU A 81 11.60 13.69 0.27
C LEU A 81 10.23 14.37 0.18
N LYS A 82 10.13 15.62 0.66
CA LYS A 82 8.86 16.38 0.66
C LYS A 82 8.19 16.47 -0.72
N ASN A 83 9.00 16.60 -1.77
CA ASN A 83 8.51 16.69 -3.14
C ASN A 83 7.91 15.37 -3.64
N GLU A 84 8.26 14.23 -3.03
CA GLU A 84 7.81 12.91 -3.45
C GLU A 84 6.50 12.50 -2.77
N VAL A 85 6.19 13.04 -1.58
CA VAL A 85 4.97 12.69 -0.80
C VAL A 85 3.70 12.91 -1.63
N THR A 86 3.61 14.04 -2.34
CA THR A 86 2.46 14.35 -3.21
C THR A 86 2.32 13.34 -4.36
N HIS A 87 3.44 12.83 -4.87
CA HIS A 87 3.43 11.79 -5.91
C HIS A 87 3.00 10.43 -5.36
N LEU A 88 3.30 10.11 -4.09
CA LEU A 88 2.86 8.87 -3.45
C LEU A 88 1.33 8.82 -3.26
N LEU A 89 0.74 9.96 -2.91
CA LEU A 89 -0.70 10.09 -2.69
C LEU A 89 -1.48 10.38 -3.99
N SER A 90 -0.78 10.64 -5.09
CA SER A 90 -1.42 10.88 -6.39
C SER A 90 -2.04 9.58 -6.90
N VAL A 91 -3.36 9.48 -6.75
CA VAL A 91 -4.15 8.36 -7.23
C VAL A 91 -4.14 8.37 -8.76
N ARG A 92 -3.31 7.51 -9.35
CA ARG A 92 -3.44 7.09 -10.75
C ARG A 92 -4.38 5.89 -10.85
N SER A 93 -5.56 5.98 -10.24
CA SER A 93 -6.60 5.01 -10.54
C SER A 93 -7.00 5.23 -11.99
N LYS A 94 -6.56 4.34 -12.89
CA LYS A 94 -7.33 4.09 -14.09
C LYS A 94 -8.64 3.50 -13.56
N CYS A 95 -9.66 4.34 -13.37
CA CYS A 95 -11.01 3.84 -13.30
C CYS A 95 -11.19 3.07 -14.61
N ILE A 96 -11.25 1.75 -14.53
CA ILE A 96 -11.58 0.94 -15.70
C ILE A 96 -13.09 1.14 -15.84
N GLU A 97 -13.47 2.26 -16.45
CA GLU A 97 -14.82 2.45 -16.94
C GLU A 97 -14.99 1.50 -18.12
N SER A 98 -15.33 0.26 -17.81
CA SER A 98 -15.71 -0.77 -18.75
C SER A 98 -17.07 -0.40 -19.33
N SER A 99 -17.04 0.26 -20.50
CA SER A 99 -18.22 0.57 -21.29
C SER A 99 -18.45 -0.49 -22.36
N GLU A 100 -19.71 -0.68 -22.74
CA GLU A 100 -20.09 -1.55 -23.85
C GLU A 100 -19.30 -1.18 -25.11
N GLY A 101 -18.72 -2.18 -25.76
CA GLY A 101 -17.84 -2.02 -26.91
C GLY A 101 -16.35 -1.91 -26.59
N THR A 102 -15.94 -1.88 -25.31
CA THR A 102 -14.54 -1.85 -24.89
C THR A 102 -13.85 -3.19 -25.18
N TRP A 103 -12.62 -3.13 -25.71
CA TRP A 103 -11.81 -4.32 -25.96
C TRP A 103 -10.94 -4.67 -24.75
N ALA A 104 -11.07 -5.90 -24.27
CA ALA A 104 -10.26 -6.46 -23.21
C ALA A 104 -9.40 -7.62 -23.74
N ARG A 105 -8.29 -7.90 -23.04
CA ARG A 105 -7.45 -9.07 -23.33
C ARG A 105 -7.71 -10.16 -22.30
N MET A 106 -8.05 -11.35 -22.78
CA MET A 106 -8.28 -12.52 -21.93
C MET A 106 -6.98 -12.94 -21.24
N LYS A 107 -6.97 -12.88 -19.89
CA LYS A 107 -5.78 -13.23 -19.08
C LYS A 107 -5.61 -14.74 -18.86
N ASN A 108 -6.71 -15.48 -18.76
CA ASN A 108 -6.75 -16.90 -18.39
C ASN A 108 -7.75 -17.68 -19.26
N GLY A 109 -7.69 -19.01 -19.23
CA GLY A 109 -8.62 -19.92 -19.93
C GLY A 109 -8.16 -20.32 -21.34
N LYS A 110 -9.07 -20.96 -22.09
CA LYS A 110 -8.80 -21.46 -23.45
C LYS A 110 -8.42 -20.35 -24.43
N TYR A 111 -9.02 -19.17 -24.27
CA TYR A 111 -8.82 -18.00 -25.12
C TYR A 111 -7.74 -17.04 -24.58
N LYS A 112 -6.82 -17.54 -23.74
CA LYS A 112 -5.77 -16.71 -23.15
C LYS A 112 -4.95 -16.02 -24.25
N GLY A 113 -4.89 -14.70 -24.18
CA GLY A 113 -4.20 -13.86 -25.15
C GLY A 113 -5.10 -13.24 -26.21
N ASP A 114 -6.31 -13.75 -26.40
CA ASP A 114 -7.25 -13.23 -27.40
C ASP A 114 -7.84 -11.88 -26.98
N LEU A 115 -8.24 -11.10 -27.98
CA LEU A 115 -9.03 -9.90 -27.80
C LEU A 115 -10.51 -10.27 -27.72
N ALA A 116 -11.19 -9.75 -26.70
CA ALA A 116 -12.62 -9.89 -26.52
C ALA A 116 -13.24 -8.50 -26.38
N GLN A 117 -14.43 -8.34 -26.96
CA GLN A 117 -15.20 -7.11 -26.82
C GLN A 117 -16.25 -7.29 -25.73
N GLU A 118 -16.36 -6.30 -24.84
CA GLU A 118 -17.44 -6.25 -23.85
C GLU A 118 -18.76 -5.96 -24.57
N LEU A 119 -19.70 -6.91 -24.53
CA LEU A 119 -21.01 -6.78 -25.17
C LEU A 119 -22.09 -6.21 -24.24
N PHE A 120 -21.91 -6.37 -22.93
CA PHE A 120 -22.83 -5.85 -21.90
C PHE A 120 -22.03 -5.43 -20.67
N SER A 121 -22.27 -4.21 -20.21
CA SER A 121 -21.74 -3.71 -18.94
C SER A 121 -22.89 -3.58 -17.96
N GLN A 122 -22.99 -4.54 -17.03
CA GLN A 122 -23.83 -4.40 -15.85
C GLN A 122 -22.92 -4.47 -14.64
N ILE A 123 -22.53 -3.29 -14.16
CA ILE A 123 -21.88 -3.14 -12.87
C ILE A 123 -23.00 -3.18 -11.81
N VAL A 124 -22.96 -4.18 -10.93
CA VAL A 124 -23.52 -4.08 -9.57
C VAL A 124 -22.35 -3.71 -8.66
#